data_AF-A0A3M4ISS0-F1
#
_entry.id   AF-A0A3M4ISS0-F1
#
_cell.length_a   1.000
_cell.length_b   1.000
_cell.length_c   1.000
_cell.angle_alpha   90.00
_cell.angle_beta   90.00
_cell.angle_gamma   90.00
#
_symmetry.space_group_name_H-M   'P 1'
#
loop_
_entity.id
_entity.type
_entity.pdbx_description
1 polymer ?
#
loop_
_entity_poly.entity_id
_entity_poly.type
_entity_poly.pdbx_seq_one_letter_code
_entity_poly.pdbx_strand_id
1 'polypeptide(L)' 'MTLNPADRPYFSLSVDGFEHDFQILSFTGHEAINKPFCFTLELVSERMSLDLEDLLNRPAFLQFAPDAGGIHGL' A
#
# COMPACT_ATOMS: atom_id res chain seq x y z
N MET A 1 2.04 23.91 1.33
CA MET A 1 2.93 23.50 0.22
C MET A 1 2.28 22.32 -0.46
N THR A 2 1.92 22.43 -1.73
CA THR A 2 1.40 21.30 -2.52
C THR A 2 2.56 20.77 -3.37
N LEU A 3 2.88 19.48 -3.25
CA LEU A 3 3.86 18.81 -4.10
C LEU A 3 3.44 18.92 -5.57
N ASN A 4 4.41 19.11 -6.48
CA ASN A 4 4.12 19.06 -7.91
C ASN A 4 3.53 17.69 -8.27
N PRO A 5 2.61 17.61 -9.25
CA PRO A 5 2.04 16.33 -9.70
C PRO A 5 3.09 15.29 -10.11
N ALA A 6 4.23 15.74 -10.65
CA ALA A 6 5.36 14.89 -11.03
C ALA A 6 6.18 14.34 -9.85
N ASP A 7 6.07 14.98 -8.67
CA ASP A 7 6.81 14.64 -7.45
C ASP A 7 5.94 13.84 -6.45
N ARG A 8 4.72 13.47 -6.84
CA ARG A 8 3.87 12.61 -6.02
C ARG A 8 4.38 11.18 -6.11
N PRO A 9 4.54 10.45 -5.00
CA PRO A 9 4.86 9.03 -5.07
C PRO A 9 3.76 8.34 -5.90
N TYR A 10 4.16 7.62 -6.93
CA TYR A 10 3.26 6.92 -7.86
C TYR A 10 2.52 5.73 -7.23
N PHE A 11 2.70 5.54 -5.92
CA PHE A 11 2.22 4.38 -5.17
C PHE A 11 1.43 4.84 -3.95
N SER A 12 0.29 4.19 -3.71
CA SER A 12 -0.49 4.38 -2.49
C SER A 12 -1.00 3.04 -1.97
N LEU A 13 -1.15 2.97 -0.65
CA LEU A 13 -1.80 1.87 0.03
C LEU A 13 -3.12 2.38 0.60
N SER A 14 -4.19 1.63 0.43
CA SER A 14 -5.43 1.80 1.17
C SER A 14 -5.74 0.50 1.90
N VAL A 15 -6.09 0.57 3.18
CA VAL A 15 -6.45 -0.60 3.98
C VAL A 15 -7.87 -0.42 4.51
N ASP A 16 -8.71 -1.42 4.28
CA ASP A 16 -10.13 -1.31 4.57
C ASP A 16 -10.40 -1.14 6.08
N GLY A 17 -11.14 -0.09 6.42
CA GLY A 17 -11.47 0.25 7.81
C GLY A 17 -10.27 0.58 8.69
N PHE A 18 -9.11 0.92 8.13
CA PHE A 18 -7.91 1.30 8.88
C PHE A 18 -7.33 2.63 8.37
N GLU A 19 -7.47 3.68 9.18
CA GLU A 19 -6.96 5.01 8.82
C GLU A 19 -5.46 5.12 9.15
N HIS A 20 -4.64 5.43 8.15
CA HIS A 20 -3.19 5.46 8.28
C HIS A 20 -2.55 6.61 7.49
N ASP A 21 -1.31 6.92 7.84
CA ASP A 21 -0.42 7.87 7.16
C ASP A 21 0.74 7.18 6.43
N PHE A 22 0.67 5.85 6.26
CA PHE A 22 1.74 5.08 5.61
C PHE A 22 2.17 5.68 4.27
N GLN A 23 3.47 5.87 4.13
CA GLN A 23 4.13 6.10 2.86
C GLN A 23 4.86 4.82 2.44
N ILE A 24 4.77 4.47 1.16
CA ILE A 24 5.45 3.29 0.61
C ILE A 24 6.88 3.70 0.27
N LEU A 25 7.85 3.08 0.94
CA LEU A 25 9.27 3.24 0.63
C LEU A 25 9.67 2.36 -0.55
N SER A 26 9.25 1.09 -0.51
CA SER A 26 9.50 0.11 -1.57
C SER A 26 8.43 -0.98 -1.56
N PHE A 27 8.33 -1.74 -2.64
CA PHE A 27 7.56 -2.97 -2.66
C PHE A 27 8.17 -3.98 -3.63
N THR A 28 7.93 -5.27 -3.38
CA THR A 28 8.26 -6.36 -4.28
C THR A 28 7.06 -7.29 -4.38
N GLY A 29 6.73 -7.74 -5.60
CA GLY A 29 5.63 -8.65 -5.86
C GLY A 29 6.07 -9.93 -6.55
N HIS A 30 5.37 -11.02 -6.26
CA HIS A 30 5.45 -12.27 -7.02
C HIS A 30 4.05 -12.63 -7.52
N GLU A 31 3.93 -12.80 -8.83
CA GLU A 31 2.70 -13.24 -9.51
C GLU A 31 3.05 -14.30 -10.55
N ALA A 32 2.25 -15.37 -10.59
CA ALA A 32 2.39 -16.44 -11.55
C ALA A 32 1.03 -17.08 -11.86
N ILE A 33 0.88 -17.62 -13.07
CA ILE A 33 -0.35 -18.30 -13.50
C ILE A 33 -0.67 -19.46 -12.57
N ASN A 34 -1.91 -19.53 -12.08
CA ASN A 34 -2.41 -20.57 -11.15
C ASN A 34 -1.66 -20.64 -9.81
N LYS A 35 -1.07 -19.53 -9.35
CA LYS A 35 -0.46 -19.41 -8.03
C LYS A 35 -1.07 -18.21 -7.28
N PRO A 36 -1.18 -18.27 -5.95
CA PRO A 36 -1.43 -17.08 -5.16
C PRO A 36 -0.34 -16.03 -5.44
N PHE A 37 -0.74 -14.78 -5.59
CA PHE A 37 0.19 -13.66 -5.62
C PHE A 37 0.60 -13.27 -4.19
N CYS A 38 1.73 -12.59 -4.06
CA CYS A 38 2.15 -12.00 -2.79
C CYS A 38 2.92 -10.71 -3.07
N PHE A 39 2.61 -9.65 -2.32
CA PHE A 39 3.33 -8.39 -2.36
C PHE A 39 3.82 -8.05 -0.95
N THR A 40 5.10 -7.78 -0.83
CA THR A 40 5.74 -7.28 0.39
C THR A 40 6.00 -5.79 0.22
N LEU A 41 5.53 -4.99 1.17
CA LEU A 41 5.68 -3.54 1.16
C LEU A 41 6.56 -3.13 2.35
N GLU A 42 7.47 -2.19 2.10
CA GLU A 42 8.15 -1.44 3.15
C GLU A 42 7.43 -0.12 3.34
N LEU A 43 6.89 0.07 4.55
CA LEU A 43 6.07 1.23 4.90
C LEU A 43 6.79 2.08 5.94
N VAL A 44 6.65 3.39 5.83
CA VAL A 44 7.06 4.35 6.86
C VAL A 44 5.85 5.17 7.33
N SER A 45 5.83 5.54 8.60
CA SER A 45 4.75 6.32 9.24
C SER A 45 5.36 7.30 10.24
N GLU A 46 4.73 8.45 10.42
CA GLU A 46 5.12 9.41 11.46
C GLU A 46 4.46 9.08 12.82
N ARG A 47 3.45 8.21 12.82
CA ARG A 47 2.73 7.77 14.02
C ARG A 47 3.57 6.78 14.82
N MET A 48 3.89 7.14 16.07
CA MET A 48 4.64 6.28 17.00
C MET A 48 3.80 5.16 17.63
N SER A 49 2.46 5.27 17.61
CA SER A 49 1.54 4.33 18.29
C SER A 49 0.52 3.74 17.32
N LEU A 50 0.99 2.92 16.39
CA LEU A 50 0.11 2.20 15.48
C LEU A 50 -0.44 0.93 16.13
N ASP A 51 -1.74 0.70 16.03
CA ASP A 51 -2.32 -0.59 16.36
C ASP A 51 -2.05 -1.56 15.20
N LEU A 52 -0.98 -2.34 15.33
CA LEU A 52 -0.57 -3.31 14.31
C LEU A 52 -1.46 -4.54 14.28
N GLU A 53 -2.12 -4.89 15.39
CA GLU A 53 -3.03 -6.04 15.43
C GLU A 53 -4.28 -5.73 14.62
N ASP A 54 -4.80 -4.52 14.79
CA ASP A 54 -5.91 -4.04 13.98
C ASP A 54 -5.55 -4.01 12.50
N LEU A 55 -4.29 -3.89 12.08
CA LEU A 55 -3.93 -3.89 10.66
C LEU A 55 -4.05 -5.28 9.99
N LEU A 56 -3.94 -6.37 10.75
CA LEU A 56 -3.80 -7.72 10.20
C LEU A 56 -5.09 -8.24 9.56
N ASN A 57 -4.92 -9.06 8.50
CA ASN A 57 -6.00 -9.75 7.78
C ASN A 57 -7.09 -8.79 7.24
N ARG A 58 -6.68 -7.59 6.85
CA ARG A 58 -7.57 -6.60 6.24
C ARG A 58 -7.36 -6.54 4.74
N PRO A 59 -8.47 -6.49 3.97
CA PRO A 59 -8.38 -6.18 2.55
C PRO A 59 -7.61 -4.88 2.35
N ALA A 60 -6.67 -4.91 1.41
CA ALA A 60 -5.86 -3.75 1.07
C ALA A 60 -5.79 -3.56 -0.44
N PHE A 61 -5.56 -2.33 -0.87
CA PHE A 61 -5.33 -1.98 -2.26
C PHE A 61 -4.01 -1.26 -2.39
N LEU A 62 -3.08 -1.86 -3.13
CA LEU A 62 -1.84 -1.22 -3.55
C LEU A 62 -2.05 -0.66 -4.95
N GLN A 63 -2.18 0.66 -5.05
CA GLN A 63 -2.18 1.35 -6.33
C GLN A 63 -0.74 1.61 -6.76
N PHE A 64 -0.38 1.21 -7.97
CA PHE A 64 0.94 1.49 -8.54
C PHE A 64 0.91 1.91 -10.01
N ALA A 65 -0.29 2.11 -10.56
CA ALA A 65 -0.52 2.60 -11.91
C ALA A 65 -1.60 3.70 -11.94
N PRO A 66 -1.67 4.50 -13.02
CA PRO A 66 -2.73 5.48 -13.24
C PRO A 66 -4.13 4.86 -13.26
N ASP A 67 -5.17 5.71 -13.19
CA ASP A 67 -6.58 5.32 -13.40
C ASP A 67 -7.07 4.19 -12.50
N ALA A 68 -6.66 4.22 -11.22
CA ALA A 68 -6.95 3.17 -10.23
C ALA A 68 -6.37 1.78 -10.60
N GLY A 69 -5.33 1.75 -11.43
CA GLY A 69 -4.57 0.54 -11.70
C GLY A 69 -3.74 0.11 -10.49
N GLY A 70 -3.94 -1.12 -10.03
CA GLY A 70 -3.27 -1.66 -8.87
C GLY A 70 -3.68 -3.09 -8.58
N ILE A 71 -3.38 -3.55 -7.36
CA ILE A 71 -3.71 -4.90 -6.91
C ILE A 71 -4.45 -4.87 -5.58
N HIS A 72 -5.50 -5.68 -5.47
CA HIS A 72 -6.18 -5.95 -4.21
C HIS A 72 -5.54 -7.16 -3.52
N GLY A 73 -5.22 -7.03 -2.23
CA GLY A 73 -4.73 -8.11 -1.36
C GLY A 73 -5.66 -8.36 -0.18
N LEU A 74 -5.39 -9.44 0.56
CA LEU A 74 -6.14 -9.90 1.74
C LEU A 74 -5.18 -10.45 2.80
#